data_AF-R8ZZ20-F1
#
_entry.id   AF-R8ZZ20-F1
#
_cell.length_a   1.000
_cell.length_b   1.000
_cell.length_c   1.000
_cell.angle_alpha   90.00
_cell.angle_beta   90.00
_cell.angle_gamma   90.00
#
_symmetry.space_group_name_H-M   'P 1'
#
loop_
_entity.id
_entity.type
_entity.pdbx_description
1 polymer ?
#
loop_
_entity_poly.entity_id
_entity_poly.type
_entity_poly.pdbx_seq_one_letter_code
_entity_poly.pdbx_strand_id
1 'polypeptide(L)'
;MKDFFLRNNAYHIWATKLLYESLENISEENYKKDLGLFFKSIHGTLNHLLLVEKVWYSRLVGEVYVPLSLAEEIESDRQTLKIRMIQTLEKWNTWLQDLDNSVWPTLFRYKTMRGFEAELIFSDVVQHDFNHRTHHRGQITSAITQLGEKSPEIDFVYYLQSLGK
;
A
#
# COMPACT_ATOMS: atom_id res chain seq x y z
N MET A 1 13.75 -12.48 -9.55
CA MET A 1 12.40 -12.04 -9.12
C MET A 1 12.36 -11.65 -7.65
N LYS A 2 12.80 -12.48 -6.70
CA LYS A 2 12.86 -12.11 -5.27
C LYS A 2 13.52 -10.76 -5.01
N ASP A 3 14.76 -10.55 -5.50
CA ASP A 3 15.47 -9.27 -5.29
C ASP A 3 14.75 -8.05 -5.88
N PHE A 4 14.00 -8.25 -6.96
CA PHE A 4 13.18 -7.20 -7.56
C PHE A 4 12.05 -6.80 -6.61
N PHE A 5 11.29 -7.77 -6.09
CA PHE A 5 10.21 -7.50 -5.15
C PHE A 5 10.71 -7.01 -3.78
N LEU A 6 11.85 -7.50 -3.28
CA LEU A 6 12.46 -6.97 -2.05
C LEU A 6 12.83 -5.50 -2.20
N ARG A 7 13.46 -5.12 -3.33
CA ARG A 7 13.81 -3.72 -3.62
C ARG A 7 12.57 -2.85 -3.76
N ASN A 8 11.52 -3.36 -4.41
CA ASN A 8 10.28 -2.61 -4.58
C ASN A 8 9.49 -2.48 -3.26
N ASN A 9 9.55 -3.47 -2.36
CA ASN A 9 8.96 -3.35 -1.03
C ASN A 9 9.73 -2.35 -0.15
N ALA A 10 11.08 -2.36 -0.22
CA ALA A 10 11.91 -1.37 0.46
C ALA A 10 11.61 0.06 -0.03
N TYR A 11 11.40 0.25 -1.34
CA TYR A 11 10.87 1.49 -1.89
C TYR A 11 9.52 1.87 -1.28
N HIS A 12 8.57 0.93 -1.19
CA HIS A 12 7.26 1.22 -0.60
C HIS A 12 7.35 1.64 0.86
N ILE A 13 8.22 1.02 1.66
CA ILE A 13 8.48 1.45 3.04
C ILE A 13 9.02 2.89 3.05
N TRP A 14 10.03 3.20 2.24
CA TRP A 14 10.62 4.53 2.12
C TRP A 14 9.59 5.60 1.71
N ALA A 15 8.87 5.36 0.63
CA ALA A 15 7.87 6.29 0.09
C ALA A 15 6.72 6.52 1.07
N THR A 16 6.31 5.47 1.80
CA THR A 16 5.23 5.57 2.78
C THR A 16 5.67 6.35 4.03
N LYS A 17 6.92 6.20 4.47
CA LYS A 17 7.48 7.01 5.56
C LYS A 17 7.51 8.50 5.19
N LEU A 18 8.06 8.85 4.03
CA LEU A 18 8.06 10.23 3.52
C LEU A 18 6.66 10.81 3.35
N LEU A 19 5.71 9.98 2.88
CA LEU A 19 4.32 10.39 2.81
C LEU A 19 3.78 10.75 4.19
N TYR A 20 3.94 9.88 5.19
CA TYR A 20 3.46 10.19 6.54
C TYR A 20 4.15 11.40 7.15
N GLU A 21 5.44 11.62 6.90
CA GLU A 21 6.15 12.84 7.31
C GLU A 21 5.52 14.09 6.71
N SER A 22 5.21 14.09 5.40
CA SER A 22 4.54 15.23 4.74
C SER A 22 3.15 15.50 5.32
N LEU A 23 2.48 14.45 5.82
CA LEU A 23 1.16 14.58 6.40
C LEU A 23 1.20 15.24 7.78
N GLU A 24 2.29 15.14 8.55
CA GLU A 24 2.35 15.57 9.97
C GLU A 24 1.89 17.01 10.22
N ASN A 25 2.08 17.91 9.25
CA ASN A 25 1.65 19.32 9.34
C ASN A 25 0.19 19.57 8.92
N ILE A 26 -0.48 18.57 8.34
CA ILE A 26 -1.88 18.68 7.92
C ILE A 26 -2.78 18.54 9.14
N SER A 27 -3.67 19.52 9.33
CA SER A 27 -4.69 19.51 10.38
C SER A 27 -5.59 18.27 10.31
N GLU A 28 -6.13 17.84 11.44
CA GLU A 28 -7.05 16.69 11.48
C GLU A 28 -8.30 16.93 10.61
N GLU A 29 -8.77 18.18 10.54
CA GLU A 29 -9.87 18.58 9.65
C GLU A 29 -9.51 18.32 8.18
N ASN A 30 -8.37 18.84 7.70
CA ASN A 30 -7.94 18.65 6.32
C ASN A 30 -7.59 17.19 5.99
N TYR A 31 -7.07 16.44 6.96
CA TYR A 31 -6.76 15.02 6.82
C TYR A 31 -8.02 14.17 6.56
N LYS A 32 -9.15 14.55 7.16
CA LYS A 32 -10.45 13.85 7.03
C LYS A 32 -11.40 14.50 6.03
N LYS A 33 -11.10 15.71 5.55
CA LYS A 33 -11.90 16.46 4.59
C LYS A 33 -12.11 15.69 3.29
N ASP A 34 -13.33 15.78 2.75
CA ASP A 34 -13.61 15.31 1.39
C ASP A 34 -12.91 16.22 0.38
N LEU A 35 -11.97 15.64 -0.35
CA LEU A 35 -11.14 16.28 -1.38
C LEU A 35 -11.46 15.75 -2.78
N GLY A 36 -12.57 15.01 -2.94
CA GLY A 36 -12.96 14.41 -4.21
C GLY A 36 -12.11 13.20 -4.61
N LEU A 37 -11.36 12.60 -3.67
CA LEU A 37 -10.68 11.32 -3.90
C LEU A 37 -11.71 10.19 -4.00
N PHE A 38 -11.33 9.03 -4.55
CA PHE A 38 -12.22 7.86 -4.62
C PHE A 38 -12.73 7.44 -3.23
N PHE A 39 -11.84 7.49 -2.23
CA PHE A 39 -12.18 7.27 -0.81
C PHE A 39 -12.43 8.56 -0.05
N LYS A 40 -12.86 9.62 -0.76
CA LYS A 40 -13.20 10.96 -0.31
C LYS A 40 -12.01 11.77 0.24
N SER A 41 -11.31 11.26 1.24
CA SER A 41 -10.29 11.98 2.00
C SER A 41 -8.92 11.29 1.99
N ILE A 42 -7.90 11.99 2.49
CA ILE A 42 -6.57 11.40 2.74
C ILE A 42 -6.71 10.23 3.72
N HIS A 43 -7.44 10.44 4.83
CA HIS A 43 -7.70 9.40 5.82
C HIS A 43 -8.38 8.16 5.21
N GLY A 44 -9.42 8.34 4.42
CA GLY A 44 -10.13 7.24 3.76
C GLY A 44 -9.22 6.49 2.78
N THR A 45 -8.37 7.20 2.05
CA THR A 45 -7.43 6.59 1.09
C THR A 45 -6.32 5.79 1.80
N LEU A 46 -5.82 6.26 2.95
CA LEU A 46 -4.86 5.51 3.76
C LEU A 46 -5.48 4.28 4.42
N ASN A 47 -6.73 4.38 4.88
CA ASN A 47 -7.48 3.23 5.39
C ASN A 47 -7.67 2.18 4.30
N HIS A 48 -8.04 2.60 3.10
CA HIS A 48 -8.15 1.72 1.94
C HIS A 48 -6.83 1.01 1.63
N LEU A 49 -5.71 1.75 1.64
CA LEU A 49 -4.39 1.15 1.47
C LEU A 49 -4.15 0.05 2.52
N LEU A 50 -4.35 0.32 3.82
CA LEU A 50 -4.13 -0.68 4.87
C LEU A 50 -5.04 -1.90 4.69
N LEU A 51 -6.28 -1.67 4.29
CA LEU A 51 -7.26 -2.72 4.04
C LEU A 51 -6.83 -3.62 2.88
N VAL A 52 -6.38 -3.04 1.76
CA VAL A 52 -5.95 -3.80 0.58
C VAL A 52 -4.67 -4.58 0.86
N GLU A 53 -3.73 -4.01 1.62
CA GLU A 53 -2.55 -4.75 2.10
C GLU A 53 -2.96 -6.01 2.86
N LYS A 54 -3.92 -5.89 3.79
CA LYS A 54 -4.43 -7.01 4.57
C LYS A 54 -5.13 -8.04 3.67
N VAL A 55 -5.94 -7.59 2.71
CA VAL A 55 -6.63 -8.47 1.75
C VAL A 55 -5.64 -9.28 0.92
N TRP A 56 -4.68 -8.63 0.27
CA TRP A 56 -3.73 -9.34 -0.59
C TRP A 56 -2.76 -10.22 0.19
N TYR A 57 -2.20 -9.72 1.29
CA TYR A 57 -1.33 -10.51 2.14
C TYR A 57 -2.04 -11.77 2.64
N SER A 58 -3.26 -11.63 3.17
CA SER A 58 -4.05 -12.76 3.68
C SER A 58 -4.32 -13.84 2.63
N ARG A 59 -4.56 -13.45 1.38
CA ARG A 59 -4.75 -14.38 0.26
C ARG A 59 -3.47 -15.14 -0.04
N LEU A 60 -2.33 -14.44 -0.07
CA LEU A 60 -1.04 -15.03 -0.42
C LEU A 60 -0.51 -15.99 0.64
N VAL A 61 -0.84 -15.76 1.92
CA VAL A 61 -0.46 -16.66 3.03
C VAL A 61 -1.53 -17.71 3.37
N GLY A 62 -2.69 -17.68 2.70
CA GLY A 62 -3.79 -18.63 2.91
C GLY A 62 -4.71 -18.34 4.10
N GLU A 63 -4.56 -17.20 4.77
CA GLU A 63 -5.35 -16.77 5.94
C GLU A 63 -6.45 -15.77 5.56
N VAL A 64 -7.28 -16.09 4.55
CA VAL A 64 -8.18 -15.17 3.85
C VAL A 64 -8.93 -14.19 4.78
N TYR A 65 -8.66 -12.90 4.60
CA TYR A 65 -9.41 -11.79 5.19
C TYR A 65 -10.43 -11.24 4.18
N VAL A 66 -11.68 -11.08 4.63
CA VAL A 66 -12.78 -10.54 3.83
C VAL A 66 -13.32 -9.27 4.51
N PRO A 67 -13.11 -8.07 3.92
CA PRO A 67 -13.66 -6.84 4.45
C PRO A 67 -15.17 -6.71 4.13
N LEU A 68 -15.87 -5.89 4.92
CA LEU A 68 -17.27 -5.52 4.70
C LEU A 68 -17.45 -4.69 3.42
N SER A 69 -16.49 -3.83 3.12
CA SER A 69 -16.42 -3.08 1.86
C SER A 69 -14.99 -2.57 1.62
N LEU A 70 -14.67 -2.12 0.40
CA LEU A 70 -13.37 -1.51 0.12
C LEU A 70 -13.17 -0.13 0.79
N ALA A 71 -14.24 0.45 1.34
CA ALA A 71 -14.23 1.71 2.09
C ALA A 71 -14.40 1.49 3.61
N GLU A 72 -14.29 0.24 4.09
CA GLU A 72 -14.32 -0.05 5.52
C GLU A 72 -13.15 0.65 6.22
N GLU A 73 -13.46 1.44 7.24
CA GLU A 73 -12.48 2.07 8.11
C GLU A 73 -12.02 1.05 9.16
N ILE A 74 -10.84 0.48 8.93
CA ILE A 74 -10.26 -0.55 9.81
C ILE A 74 -9.33 0.03 10.87
N GLU A 75 -8.99 1.32 10.76
CA GLU A 75 -8.25 2.08 11.76
C GLU A 75 -8.60 3.58 11.73
N SER A 76 -9.24 4.05 12.79
CA SER A 76 -9.74 5.42 12.90
C SER A 76 -8.69 6.39 13.43
N ASP A 77 -7.75 5.90 14.25
CA ASP A 77 -6.70 6.73 14.82
C ASP A 77 -5.56 6.91 13.81
N ARG A 78 -5.22 8.17 13.56
CA ARG A 78 -4.22 8.55 12.56
C ARG A 78 -2.83 7.97 12.87
N GLN A 79 -2.42 7.97 14.14
CA GLN A 79 -1.10 7.48 14.53
C GLN A 79 -1.05 5.96 14.49
N THR A 80 -2.10 5.29 14.95
CA THR A 80 -2.25 3.84 14.89
C THR A 80 -2.31 3.36 13.44
N LEU A 81 -2.97 4.09 12.53
CA LEU A 81 -2.99 3.80 11.09
C LEU A 81 -1.58 3.85 10.49
N LYS A 82 -0.79 4.90 10.81
CA LYS A 82 0.62 5.00 10.42
C LYS A 82 1.43 3.80 10.91
N ILE A 83 1.31 3.46 12.19
CA ILE A 83 2.05 2.34 12.80
C ILE A 83 1.68 1.01 12.12
N ARG A 84 0.38 0.72 11.96
CA ARG A 84 -0.11 -0.52 11.34
C ARG A 84 0.29 -0.62 9.87
N MET A 85 0.27 0.48 9.13
CA MET A 85 0.73 0.53 7.74
C MET A 85 2.21 0.14 7.64
N ILE A 86 3.08 0.81 8.40
CA ILE A 86 4.52 0.51 8.36
C ILE A 86 4.80 -0.92 8.80
N GLN A 87 4.17 -1.39 9.88
CA GLN A 87 4.31 -2.79 10.33
C GLN A 87 3.87 -3.79 9.26
N THR A 88 2.81 -3.49 8.50
CA THR A 88 2.34 -4.36 7.43
C THR A 88 3.35 -4.45 6.29
N LEU A 89 3.94 -3.33 5.88
CA LEU A 89 4.99 -3.31 4.85
C LEU A 89 6.28 -4.04 5.31
N GLU A 90 6.64 -3.96 6.58
CA GLU A 90 7.76 -4.73 7.14
C GLU A 90 7.46 -6.24 7.17
N LYS A 91 6.21 -6.65 7.46
CA LYS A 91 5.79 -8.07 7.36
C LYS A 91 5.93 -8.61 5.95
N TRP A 92 5.58 -7.82 4.93
CA TRP A 92 5.82 -8.18 3.52
C TRP A 92 7.31 -8.44 3.26
N ASN A 93 8.21 -7.63 3.84
CA ASN A 93 9.64 -7.82 3.64
C ASN A 93 10.10 -9.19 4.13
N THR A 94 9.74 -9.55 5.36
CA THR A 94 10.06 -10.88 5.94
C THR A 94 9.46 -12.00 5.09
N TRP A 95 8.18 -11.90 4.76
CA TRP A 95 7.50 -12.92 3.96
C TRP A 95 8.15 -13.13 2.57
N LEU A 96 8.50 -12.03 1.87
CA LEU A 96 9.18 -12.11 0.56
C LEU A 96 10.57 -12.75 0.65
N GLN A 97 11.29 -12.57 1.76
CA GLN A 97 12.60 -13.21 1.97
C GLN A 97 12.47 -14.73 2.07
N ASP A 98 11.40 -15.21 2.71
CA ASP A 98 11.17 -16.63 2.98
C ASP A 98 10.61 -17.40 1.77
N LEU A 99 10.10 -16.72 0.74
CA LEU A 99 9.53 -17.37 -0.45
C LEU A 99 10.58 -18.15 -1.26
N ASP A 100 10.26 -19.36 -1.69
CA ASP A 100 11.08 -20.09 -2.65
C ASP A 100 11.01 -19.43 -4.04
N ASN A 101 12.15 -19.35 -4.75
CA ASN A 101 12.18 -18.71 -6.07
C ASN A 101 11.37 -19.45 -7.14
N SER A 102 11.04 -20.72 -6.95
CA SER A 102 10.17 -21.50 -7.84
C SER A 102 8.71 -21.04 -7.82
N VAL A 103 8.28 -20.26 -6.82
CA VAL A 103 6.87 -19.82 -6.70
C VAL A 103 6.50 -18.77 -7.76
N TRP A 104 7.45 -17.92 -8.18
CA TRP A 104 7.17 -16.74 -8.99
C TRP A 104 6.40 -17.02 -10.30
N PRO A 105 6.74 -18.06 -11.10
CA PRO A 105 6.01 -18.36 -12.32
C PRO A 105 4.76 -19.24 -12.10
N THR A 106 4.44 -19.64 -10.87
CA THR A 106 3.31 -20.56 -10.62
C THR A 106 1.96 -19.83 -10.71
N LEU A 107 0.90 -20.61 -10.93
CA LEU A 107 -0.47 -20.10 -10.92
C LEU A 107 -0.94 -19.90 -9.48
N PHE A 108 -1.47 -18.71 -9.20
CA PHE A 108 -2.12 -18.35 -7.95
C PHE A 108 -3.64 -18.24 -8.17
N ARG A 109 -4.39 -19.05 -7.41
CA ARG A 109 -5.86 -19.07 -7.44
C ARG A 109 -6.43 -18.33 -6.26
N TYR A 110 -7.42 -17.47 -6.50
CA TYR A 110 -8.08 -16.71 -5.45
C TYR A 110 -9.52 -16.40 -5.81
N LYS A 111 -10.32 -16.06 -4.79
CA LYS A 111 -11.65 -15.50 -4.99
C LYS A 111 -11.58 -13.98 -5.06
N THR A 112 -12.17 -13.43 -6.12
CA THR A 112 -12.40 -11.99 -6.25
C THR A 112 -13.33 -11.48 -5.15
N MET A 113 -13.36 -10.17 -4.95
CA MET A 113 -14.30 -9.53 -4.01
C MET A 113 -15.78 -9.78 -4.36
N ARG A 114 -16.08 -10.19 -5.61
CA ARG A 114 -17.43 -10.54 -6.06
C ARG A 114 -17.74 -12.05 -5.93
N GLY A 115 -16.80 -12.83 -5.37
CA GLY A 115 -16.96 -14.26 -5.14
C GLY A 115 -16.58 -15.16 -6.33
N PHE A 116 -16.18 -14.60 -7.47
CA PHE A 116 -15.72 -15.39 -8.62
C PHE A 116 -14.31 -15.93 -8.39
N GLU A 117 -14.06 -17.17 -8.82
CA GLU A 117 -12.72 -17.73 -8.93
C GLU A 117 -11.91 -16.98 -10.00
N ALA A 118 -10.65 -16.70 -9.68
CA ALA A 118 -9.69 -16.09 -10.57
C ALA A 118 -8.34 -16.80 -10.44
N GLU A 119 -7.58 -16.80 -11.52
CA GLU A 119 -6.25 -17.40 -11.60
C GLU A 119 -5.31 -16.42 -12.31
N LEU A 120 -4.15 -16.14 -11.72
CA LEU A 120 -3.12 -15.25 -12.25
C LEU A 120 -1.74 -15.83 -11.93
N ILE A 121 -0.69 -15.35 -12.60
CA ILE A 121 0.68 -15.71 -12.23
C ILE A 121 1.02 -15.07 -10.88
N PHE A 122 1.65 -15.83 -9.99
CA PHE A 122 1.96 -15.37 -8.62
C PHE A 122 2.73 -14.04 -8.61
N SER A 123 3.74 -13.88 -9.47
CA SER A 123 4.47 -12.62 -9.60
C SER A 123 3.60 -11.44 -10.00
N ASP A 124 2.60 -11.66 -10.86
CA ASP A 124 1.71 -10.60 -11.33
C ASP A 124 0.76 -10.13 -10.23
N VAL A 125 0.38 -11.03 -9.32
CA VAL A 125 -0.43 -10.70 -8.14
C VAL A 125 0.36 -9.80 -7.18
N VAL A 126 1.63 -10.13 -6.90
CA VAL A 126 2.49 -9.28 -6.06
C VAL A 126 2.76 -7.94 -6.74
N GLN A 127 3.01 -7.93 -8.05
CA GLN A 127 3.20 -6.70 -8.81
C GLN A 127 1.94 -5.83 -8.84
N HIS A 128 0.76 -6.43 -8.90
CA HIS A 128 -0.52 -5.71 -8.82
C HIS A 128 -0.63 -4.95 -7.50
N ASP A 129 -0.37 -5.60 -6.36
CA ASP A 129 -0.43 -4.96 -5.04
C ASP A 129 0.57 -3.79 -4.95
N PHE A 130 1.79 -3.98 -5.44
CA PHE A 130 2.81 -2.93 -5.43
C PHE A 130 2.45 -1.73 -6.32
N ASN A 131 1.86 -2.00 -7.50
CA ASN A 131 1.36 -0.94 -8.36
C ASN A 131 0.16 -0.21 -7.72
N HIS A 132 -0.73 -0.94 -7.05
CA HIS A 132 -1.87 -0.39 -6.33
C HIS A 132 -1.43 0.58 -5.21
N ARG A 133 -0.38 0.23 -4.46
CA ARG A 133 0.24 1.13 -3.48
C ARG A 133 0.66 2.47 -4.11
N THR A 134 1.34 2.41 -5.26
CA THR A 134 1.78 3.62 -5.99
C THR A 134 0.60 4.44 -6.49
N HIS A 135 -0.40 3.80 -7.07
CA HIS A 135 -1.61 4.47 -7.56
C HIS A 135 -2.29 5.32 -6.47
N HIS A 136 -2.53 4.76 -5.29
CA HIS A 136 -3.21 5.49 -4.21
C HIS A 136 -2.32 6.50 -3.49
N ARG A 137 -1.00 6.27 -3.39
CA ARG A 137 -0.10 7.34 -2.94
C ARG A 137 -0.10 8.52 -3.91
N GLY A 138 -0.23 8.28 -5.23
CA GLY A 138 -0.43 9.33 -6.23
C GLY A 138 -1.69 10.17 -5.97
N GLN A 139 -2.80 9.54 -5.59
CA GLN A 139 -4.02 10.27 -5.20
C GLN A 139 -3.79 11.13 -3.96
N ILE A 140 -3.11 10.59 -2.94
CA ILE A 140 -2.84 11.32 -1.70
C ILE A 140 -1.92 12.51 -1.96
N THR A 141 -0.83 12.33 -2.70
CA THR A 141 0.11 13.42 -3.03
C THR A 141 -0.57 14.55 -3.81
N SER A 142 -1.52 14.23 -4.70
CA SER A 142 -2.38 15.23 -5.36
C SER A 142 -3.28 15.97 -4.37
N ALA A 143 -3.87 15.28 -3.40
CA ALA A 143 -4.70 15.89 -2.36
C ALA A 143 -3.89 16.81 -1.43
N ILE A 144 -2.64 16.44 -1.09
CA ILE A 144 -1.72 17.30 -0.34
C ILE A 144 -1.49 18.60 -1.12
N THR A 145 -1.19 18.52 -2.41
CA THR A 145 -1.01 19.71 -3.27
C THR A 145 -2.28 20.55 -3.36
N GLN A 146 -3.47 19.93 -3.46
CA GLN A 146 -4.75 20.64 -3.48
C GLN A 146 -5.01 21.45 -2.21
N LEU A 147 -4.52 20.99 -1.06
CA LEU A 147 -4.58 21.70 0.21
C LEU A 147 -3.58 22.88 0.30
N GLY A 148 -2.73 23.07 -0.71
CA GLY A 148 -1.65 24.07 -0.69
C GLY A 148 -0.42 23.64 0.11
N GLU A 149 -0.36 22.36 0.51
CA GLU A 149 0.71 21.80 1.32
C GLU A 149 1.86 21.26 0.45
N LYS A 150 3.05 21.11 1.05
CA LYS A 150 4.22 20.57 0.35
C LYS A 150 4.11 19.05 0.19
N SER A 151 3.86 18.62 -1.04
CA SER A 151 3.82 17.19 -1.40
C SER A 151 5.23 16.59 -1.47
N PRO A 152 5.44 15.33 -1.01
CA PRO A 152 6.74 14.68 -1.04
C PRO A 152 7.07 14.13 -2.43
N GLU A 153 8.36 14.15 -2.80
CA GLU A 153 8.86 13.49 -4.00
C GLU A 153 9.13 12.01 -3.71
N ILE A 154 8.26 11.13 -4.22
CA ILE A 154 8.24 9.71 -3.87
C ILE A 154 8.45 8.78 -5.07
N ASP A 155 9.09 9.27 -6.12
CA ASP A 155 9.43 8.46 -7.29
C ASP A 155 10.48 7.40 -6.94
N PHE A 156 10.39 6.24 -7.61
CA PHE A 156 11.30 5.12 -7.38
C PHE A 156 12.77 5.49 -7.61
N VAL A 157 13.05 6.37 -8.58
CA VAL A 157 14.43 6.82 -8.86
C VAL A 157 15.04 7.59 -7.69
N TYR A 158 14.26 8.40 -6.97
CA TYR A 158 14.74 9.13 -5.79
C TYR A 158 15.05 8.19 -4.64
N TYR A 159 14.26 7.13 -4.47
CA TYR A 159 14.63 6.04 -3.55
C TYR A 159 15.98 5.43 -3.93
N LEU A 160 16.20 5.09 -5.20
CA LEU A 160 17.48 4.49 -5.62
C LEU A 160 18.68 5.42 -5.36
N GLN A 161 18.54 6.71 -5.65
CA GLN A 161 19.56 7.73 -5.40
C GLN A 161 19.84 7.90 -3.89
N SER A 162 18.81 7.79 -3.04
CA SER A 162 18.96 7.88 -1.58
C SER A 162 19.85 6.78 -0.99
N LEU A 163 20.09 5.68 -1.72
CA LEU A 163 20.99 4.60 -1.31
C LEU A 163 22.47 4.90 -1.61
N GLY A 164 22.81 6.10 -2.10
CA GLY A 164 24.18 6.49 -2.43
C GLY A 164 24.71 5.83 -3.71
N LYS A 165 23.82 5.57 -4.68
CA LYS A 165 24.16 5.03 -6.00
C LYS A 165 23.91 6.05 -7.10
#